data_AF-R7QYT3-F1
#
_entry.id   AF-R7QYT3-F1
#
_cell.length_a   1.000
_cell.length_b   1.000
_cell.length_c   1.000
_cell.angle_alpha   90.00
_cell.angle_beta   90.00
_cell.angle_gamma   90.00
#
_symmetry.space_group_name_H-M   'P 1'
#
loop_
_entity.id
_entity.type
_entity.pdbx_description
1 polymer ?
#
loop_
_entity_poly.entity_id
_entity_poly.type
_entity_poly.pdbx_seq_one_letter_code
_entity_poly.pdbx_strand_id
1 'polypeptide(L)' 'MAYQIIVLDLDGTLTNSKKEITLKTKEALMRIQKEGKTVVLASGRPTPRKTDTRRTAAGGGA' A
#
# COMPACT_ATOMS: atom_id res chain seq x y z
N MET A 1 -16.58 -13.82 -14.92
CA MET A 1 -15.78 -13.76 -13.69
C MET A 1 -16.25 -12.59 -12.86
N ALA A 2 -16.64 -12.81 -11.60
CA ALA A 2 -16.96 -11.72 -10.69
C ALA A 2 -15.64 -11.20 -10.08
N TYR A 3 -15.24 -9.99 -10.43
CA TYR A 3 -14.11 -9.33 -9.79
C TYR A 3 -14.47 -9.04 -8.34
N GLN A 4 -13.74 -9.63 -7.40
CA GLN A 4 -13.91 -9.38 -5.97
C GLN A 4 -12.83 -8.40 -5.53
N ILE A 5 -13.24 -7.13 -5.41
CA ILE A 5 -12.40 -6.02 -4.98
C ILE A 5 -12.86 -5.58 -3.60
N ILE A 6 -11.90 -5.35 -2.71
CA ILE A 6 -12.12 -4.77 -1.39
C ILE A 6 -11.41 -3.43 -1.36
N VAL A 7 -12.18 -2.35 -1.25
CA VAL A 7 -11.67 -0.97 -1.16
C VAL A 7 -11.72 -0.52 0.28
N LEU A 8 -10.57 -0.11 0.84
CA LEU A 8 -10.44 0.26 2.25
C LEU A 8 -9.86 1.67 2.39
N ASP A 9 -10.52 2.49 3.19
CA ASP A 9 -9.95 3.74 3.68
C ASP A 9 -8.88 3.48 4.76
N LEU A 10 -7.96 4.43 4.95
CA LEU A 10 -6.87 4.31 5.93
C LEU A 10 -7.26 4.85 7.31
N ASP A 11 -7.42 6.17 7.45
CA ASP A 11 -7.52 6.83 8.75
C ASP A 11 -8.92 6.70 9.33
N GLY A 12 -9.04 6.11 10.52
CA GLY A 12 -10.35 5.86 11.14
C GLY A 12 -11.07 4.63 10.58
N THR A 13 -10.48 3.94 9.60
CA THR A 13 -11.00 2.69 9.03
C THR A 13 -10.00 1.54 9.21
N LEU A 14 -8.94 1.50 8.40
CA LEU A 14 -7.94 0.42 8.46
C LEU A 14 -6.99 0.55 9.65
N THR A 15 -6.65 1.79 10.02
CA THR A 15 -5.72 2.08 11.11
C THR A 15 -6.46 2.35 12.43
N ASN A 16 -5.86 1.96 13.55
CA ASN A 16 -6.34 2.31 14.89
C ASN A 16 -6.18 3.83 15.19
N SER A 17 -6.54 4.26 16.40
CA SER A 17 -6.39 5.66 16.84
C SER A 17 -4.95 6.18 16.84
N LYS A 18 -3.94 5.28 16.83
CA LYS A 18 -2.52 5.60 16.70
C LYS A 18 -2.03 5.60 15.24
N LYS A 19 -2.94 5.45 14.27
CA LYS A 19 -2.63 5.33 12.84
C LYS A 19 -1.80 4.10 12.47
N GLU A 20 -1.96 3.02 13.23
CA GLU A 20 -1.24 1.75 13.02
C GLU A 20 -2.17 0.66 12.47
N ILE A 21 -1.64 -0.19 11.58
CA ILE A 21 -2.31 -1.42 11.16
C ILE A 21 -1.93 -2.52 12.15
N THR A 22 -2.92 -3.12 12.80
CA THR A 22 -2.67 -4.23 13.75
C THR A 22 -2.17 -5.48 13.02
N LEU A 23 -1.45 -6.36 13.73
CA LEU A 23 -0.99 -7.64 13.18
C LEU A 23 -2.16 -8.47 12.63
N LYS A 24 -3.25 -8.57 13.40
CA LYS A 24 -4.48 -9.26 13.00
C LYS A 24 -5.04 -8.73 11.69
N THR A 25 -5.14 -7.40 11.55
CA THR A 25 -5.62 -6.77 10.32
C THR A 25 -4.71 -7.09 9.14
N LYS A 26 -3.38 -7.01 9.33
CA LYS A 26 -2.39 -7.32 8.31
C LYS A 26 -2.49 -8.78 7.84
N GLU A 27 -2.63 -9.72 8.75
CA GLU A 27 -2.78 -11.15 8.45
C GLU A 27 -4.06 -11.44 7.65
N ALA A 28 -5.18 -10.82 8.02
CA ALA A 28 -6.43 -10.93 7.28
C ALA A 28 -6.30 -10.40 5.84
N LEU A 29 -5.66 -9.23 5.66
CA LEU A 29 -5.40 -8.67 4.34
C LEU A 29 -4.44 -9.55 3.50
N MET A 30 -3.47 -10.20 4.13
CA MET A 30 -2.57 -11.13 3.42
C MET A 30 -3.31 -12.40 3.01
N ARG A 31 -4.16 -12.95 3.87
CA ARG A 31 -4.97 -14.14 3.57
C ARG A 31 -5.91 -13.87 2.38
N ILE A 32 -6.62 -12.74 2.40
CA ILE A 32 -7.61 -12.45 1.36
C ILE A 32 -6.97 -12.21 -0.01
N GLN A 33 -5.77 -11.61 -0.02
CA GLN A 33 -4.97 -11.47 -1.24
C GLN A 33 -4.46 -12.82 -1.76
N LYS A 34 -4.04 -13.73 -0.88
CA LYS A 34 -3.66 -15.11 -1.26
C LYS A 34 -4.83 -15.90 -1.86
N GLU A 35 -6.06 -15.59 -1.47
CA GLU A 35 -7.27 -16.15 -2.06
C GLU A 35 -7.65 -15.50 -3.42
N GLY A 36 -6.78 -14.66 -3.98
CA GLY A 36 -6.96 -14.06 -5.30
C GLY A 36 -7.86 -12.82 -5.34
N LYS A 37 -8.21 -12.25 -4.18
CA LYS A 37 -9.03 -11.04 -4.09
C LYS A 37 -8.14 -9.80 -4.10
N THR A 38 -8.56 -8.76 -4.82
CA THR A 38 -7.80 -7.51 -4.92
C THR A 38 -8.15 -6.60 -3.75
N VAL A 39 -7.14 -6.12 -3.03
CA VAL A 39 -7.29 -5.10 -1.98
C VAL A 39 -6.77 -3.77 -2.51
N VAL A 40 -7.61 -2.75 -2.47
CA VAL A 40 -7.28 -1.37 -2.87
C VAL A 40 -7.33 -0.49 -1.64
N LEU A 41 -6.25 0.25 -1.39
CA LEU A 41 -6.21 1.27 -0.35
C LEU A 41 -6.64 2.61 -0.94
N ALA A 42 -7.81 3.09 -0.55
CA ALA A 42 -8.31 4.40 -0.91
C ALA A 42 -7.82 5.40 0.14
N SER A 43 -6.89 6.28 -0.23
CA SER A 43 -6.44 7.34 0.68
C SER A 43 -6.29 8.65 -0.05
N GLY A 44 -6.72 9.74 0.59
CA GLY A 44 -6.35 11.09 0.19
C GLY A 44 -4.90 11.45 0.54
N ARG A 45 -4.17 10.58 1.27
CA ARG A 45 -2.75 10.82 1.58
C ARG A 45 -1.93 10.69 0.31
N PRO A 46 -1.03 11.66 0.03
CA PRO A 46 -0.13 11.53 -1.09
C PRO A 46 0.71 10.26 -0.92
N THR A 47 0.82 9.48 -1.97
CA THR A 47 1.75 8.36 -1.98
C THR A 47 3.17 8.93 -1.87
N PRO A 48 3.96 8.56 -0.84
CA PRO A 48 5.32 9.02 -0.74
C PRO A 48 6.07 8.53 -1.97
N ARG A 49 6.43 9.47 -2.84
CA ARG A 49 7.24 9.22 -4.03
C ARG A 49 8.55 8.61 -3.57
N LYS A 50 8.74 7.31 -3.83
CA LYS A 50 10.07 6.71 -3.79
C LYS A 50 10.85 7.35 -4.93
N THR A 51 11.73 8.29 -4.61
CA THR A 51 12.73 8.77 -5.57
C THR A 51 13.50 7.56 -6.06
N ASP A 52 13.40 7.29 -7.36
CA ASP A 52 14.23 6.31 -8.04
C ASP A 52 15.69 6.74 -7.85
N THR A 53 16.46 5.98 -7.07
CA THR A 53 17.87 6.24 -6.78
C THR A 53 18.79 5.95 -7.98
N ARG A 54 18.26 5.71 -9.18
CA ARG A 54 19.04 5.43 -10.40
C ARG A 54 19.44 6.67 -11.21
N ARG A 55 19.85 7.76 -10.57
CA ARG A 55 20.51 8.89 -11.26
C ARG A 55 21.65 9.50 -10.44
N THR A 56 22.71 8.73 -10.19
CA THR A 56 24.06 9.28 -9.95
C THR A 56 25.12 8.21 -10.28
N ALA A 57 25.27 7.85 -11.56
CA ALA A 57 26.46 7.19 -12.10
C ALA A 57 26.44 7.21 -13.64
N ALA A 58 26.61 8.38 -14.26
CA ALA A 58 27.07 8.48 -15.65
C ALA A 58 27.45 9.94 -16.00
N GLY A 59 28.72 10.14 -16.38
CA GLY A 59 29.29 11.37 -16.97
C GLY A 59 30.09 12.21 -15.98
N GLY A 60 31.43 12.23 -15.94
CA GLY A 60 32.41 11.86 -16.96
C GLY A 60 32.78 13.06 -17.85
N GLY A 61 33.89 13.73 -17.52
CA GLY A 61 34.75 14.45 -18.47
C GLY A 61 34.37 15.90 -18.84
N ALA A 62 35.05 16.85 -18.20
CA ALA A 62 35.72 18.00 -18.83
C ALA A 62 36.85 18.46 -17.92
#